data_AF-A0AAJ2FSU0-F1
#
_entry.id   AF-A0AAJ2FSU0-F1
#
_cell.length_a   1.000
_cell.length_b   1.000
_cell.length_c   1.000
_cell.angle_alpha   90.00
_cell.angle_beta   90.00
_cell.angle_gamma   90.00
#
_symmetry.space_group_name_H-M   'P 1'
#
loop_
_entity.id
_entity.type
_entity.pdbx_description
1 polymer ?
#
loop_
_entity_poly.entity_id
_entity_poly.type
_entity_poly.pdbx_seq_one_letter_code
_entity_poly.pdbx_strand_id
1 'polypeptide(L)'
;MAVSDHVDFSTFMEGVKKRNPGQPEFVQAVQEVSEDIFDFIADKEEYHAQQILRRIAEPDRVVSFRVCWEDDNGNIRVQRGWRVQNNNAIGPYKGGIRFHPSVTESVLKFLAFEQTFKNALTGLPMGGGKGGSNFNPKGKSVREIMRFCQSFMTELYRHIGADIDVPAGDIGVGGREIGFMFGQYKRITNEFTGVLTGKGLEWGGSLIRTEATGYGAVYFLANMLAAKGQDLVGKTAVISGSGNVATHAAEKIVQLGGKVLTLSDSGGFIHDPDGITQEKIDWVKAHKTHRRGRIEEYCDEFKSASFTAGKTPWGVKCDVALPCATQNELLGDDAKALVANGCIAVSEGANMPTNLEGVHVFKDAKIMFAPGKAANAGGVAVSGLEMSQNSGRRAWSEGELQQMLKDIMDGIHKSCITYGDQGDGYIDYVKGANIAGFKKVADAMLAFGVV
;
A
#
# COMPACT_ATOMS: atom_id res chain seq x y z
N MET A 1 -17.95 33.30 -8.28
CA MET A 1 -18.49 32.85 -9.60
C MET A 1 -19.65 31.93 -9.28
N ALA A 2 -20.66 31.76 -10.13
CA ALA A 2 -21.68 30.77 -9.78
C ALA A 2 -21.02 29.37 -9.78
N VAL A 3 -21.47 28.45 -8.92
CA VAL A 3 -20.96 27.07 -8.88
C VAL A 3 -21.05 26.39 -10.27
N SER A 4 -22.01 26.82 -11.09
CA SER A 4 -22.20 26.42 -12.49
C SER A 4 -21.10 26.85 -13.46
N ASP A 5 -20.20 27.75 -13.05
CA ASP A 5 -19.11 28.26 -13.90
C ASP A 5 -17.78 27.50 -13.67
N HIS A 6 -17.79 26.49 -12.79
CA HIS A 6 -16.62 25.69 -12.48
C HIS A 6 -16.40 24.56 -13.49
N VAL A 7 -15.14 24.18 -13.67
CA VAL A 7 -14.72 23.08 -14.56
C VAL A 7 -15.41 21.80 -14.11
N ASP A 8 -16.22 21.20 -14.98
CA ASP A 8 -16.87 19.92 -14.73
C ASP A 8 -15.88 18.74 -14.78
N PHE A 9 -16.32 17.57 -14.34
CA PHE A 9 -15.50 16.36 -14.28
C PHE A 9 -14.90 16.00 -15.65
N SER A 10 -15.71 16.07 -16.72
CA SER A 10 -15.27 15.73 -18.09
C SER A 10 -14.15 16.65 -18.57
N THR A 11 -14.34 17.97 -18.42
CA THR A 11 -13.35 18.99 -18.80
C THR A 11 -12.08 18.88 -17.96
N PHE A 12 -12.21 18.58 -16.66
CA PHE A 12 -11.07 18.30 -15.79
C PHE A 12 -10.27 17.10 -16.31
N MET A 13 -10.93 15.98 -16.61
CA MET A 13 -10.29 14.76 -17.10
C MET A 13 -9.66 14.95 -18.48
N GLU A 14 -10.27 15.73 -19.37
CA GLU A 14 -9.65 16.13 -20.63
C GLU A 14 -8.35 16.91 -20.40
N GLY A 15 -8.34 17.85 -19.45
CA GLY A 15 -7.15 18.60 -19.06
C GLY A 15 -6.04 17.72 -18.45
N VAL A 16 -6.41 16.69 -17.68
CA VAL A 16 -5.48 15.68 -17.17
C VAL A 16 -4.91 14.87 -18.33
N LYS A 17 -5.74 14.32 -19.22
CA LYS A 17 -5.31 13.53 -20.39
C LYS A 17 -4.38 14.32 -21.31
N LYS A 18 -4.71 15.58 -21.59
CA LYS A 18 -3.93 16.47 -22.46
C LYS A 18 -2.52 16.73 -21.94
N ARG A 19 -2.34 16.86 -20.62
CA ARG A 19 -1.03 17.08 -19.99
C ARG A 19 -0.21 15.81 -19.81
N ASN A 20 -0.84 14.63 -19.90
CA ASN A 20 -0.24 13.34 -19.58
C ASN A 20 -0.34 12.32 -20.74
N PRO A 21 0.14 12.67 -21.95
CA PRO A 21 0.07 11.75 -23.09
C PRO A 21 0.86 10.47 -22.80
N GLY A 22 0.26 9.32 -23.08
CA GLY A 22 0.90 8.00 -22.89
C GLY A 22 1.06 7.58 -21.42
N GLN A 23 0.31 8.19 -20.48
CA GLN A 23 0.32 7.82 -19.06
C GLN A 23 -1.02 7.21 -18.60
N PRO A 24 -1.45 6.05 -19.14
CA PRO A 24 -2.78 5.50 -18.89
C PRO A 24 -3.00 5.11 -17.43
N GLU A 25 -2.00 4.55 -16.76
CA GLU A 25 -2.11 4.17 -15.34
C GLU A 25 -2.33 5.39 -14.45
N PHE A 26 -1.63 6.50 -14.71
CA PHE A 26 -1.81 7.73 -13.96
C PHE A 26 -3.19 8.36 -14.22
N VAL A 27 -3.59 8.45 -15.49
CA VAL A 27 -4.90 9.02 -15.87
C VAL A 27 -6.04 8.21 -15.25
N GLN A 28 -5.94 6.89 -15.25
CA GLN A 28 -6.94 6.00 -14.63
C GLN A 28 -7.09 6.30 -13.13
N ALA A 29 -5.98 6.35 -12.40
CA ALA A 29 -6.03 6.59 -10.95
C ALA A 29 -6.58 7.98 -10.59
N VAL A 30 -6.23 9.00 -11.39
CA VAL A 30 -6.83 10.34 -11.22
C VAL A 30 -8.33 10.28 -11.47
N GLN A 31 -8.79 9.55 -12.49
CA GLN A 31 -10.22 9.40 -12.78
C GLN A 31 -10.97 8.76 -11.61
N GLU A 32 -10.52 7.58 -11.18
CA GLU A 32 -11.19 6.78 -10.14
C GLU A 32 -11.33 7.55 -8.82
N VAL A 33 -10.29 8.28 -8.41
CA VAL A 33 -10.34 9.09 -7.18
C VAL A 33 -11.18 10.36 -7.38
N SER A 34 -11.14 10.96 -8.58
CA SER A 34 -11.85 12.20 -8.86
C SER A 34 -13.37 12.00 -8.96
N GLU A 35 -13.85 10.82 -9.35
CA GLU A 35 -15.29 10.51 -9.40
C GLU A 35 -15.96 10.74 -8.02
N ASP A 36 -15.40 10.18 -6.94
CA ASP A 36 -15.91 10.40 -5.59
C ASP A 36 -15.70 11.84 -5.08
N ILE A 37 -14.60 12.49 -5.49
CA ILE A 37 -14.25 13.84 -5.02
C ILE A 37 -15.14 14.89 -5.67
N PHE A 38 -15.44 14.79 -6.97
CA PHE A 38 -16.25 15.79 -7.68
C PHE A 38 -17.65 15.91 -7.07
N ASP A 39 -18.27 14.78 -6.75
CA ASP A 39 -19.54 14.76 -6.02
C ASP A 39 -19.41 15.41 -4.64
N PHE A 40 -18.32 15.13 -3.92
CA PHE A 40 -18.08 15.72 -2.61
C PHE A 40 -17.85 17.23 -2.66
N ILE A 41 -17.15 17.76 -3.66
CA ILE A 41 -16.80 19.19 -3.73
C ILE A 41 -17.82 20.04 -4.45
N ALA A 42 -18.88 19.46 -5.02
CA ALA A 42 -19.86 20.13 -5.87
C ALA A 42 -20.42 21.43 -5.26
N ASP A 43 -20.59 21.51 -3.94
CA ASP A 43 -21.10 22.68 -3.22
C ASP A 43 -20.00 23.53 -2.54
N LYS A 44 -18.72 23.27 -2.81
CA LYS A 44 -17.56 23.87 -2.13
C LYS A 44 -16.81 24.82 -3.05
N GLU A 45 -17.33 26.05 -3.19
CA GLU A 45 -16.80 27.09 -4.10
C GLU A 45 -15.29 27.29 -3.92
N GLU A 46 -14.77 27.24 -2.69
CA GLU A 46 -13.35 27.47 -2.40
C GLU A 46 -12.42 26.42 -3.05
N TYR A 47 -12.79 25.13 -3.03
CA TYR A 47 -11.99 24.08 -3.68
C TYR A 47 -11.93 24.25 -5.19
N HIS A 48 -13.04 24.69 -5.81
CA HIS A 48 -13.11 24.97 -7.24
C HIS A 48 -12.36 26.25 -7.61
N ALA A 49 -12.57 27.33 -6.88
CA ALA A 49 -11.92 28.62 -7.11
C ALA A 49 -10.40 28.52 -7.01
N GLN A 50 -9.89 27.75 -6.04
CA GLN A 50 -8.46 27.50 -5.84
C GLN A 50 -7.91 26.33 -6.67
N GLN A 51 -8.75 25.70 -7.51
CA GLN A 51 -8.39 24.61 -8.41
C GLN A 51 -7.67 23.44 -7.70
N ILE A 52 -8.11 23.10 -6.48
CA ILE A 52 -7.37 22.20 -5.57
C ILE A 52 -7.13 20.83 -6.20
N LEU A 53 -8.15 20.18 -6.72
CA LEU A 53 -8.00 18.85 -7.33
C LEU A 53 -7.08 18.87 -8.54
N ARG A 54 -7.09 19.97 -9.32
CA ARG A 54 -6.20 20.16 -10.47
C ARG A 54 -4.74 20.33 -10.05
N ARG A 55 -4.49 20.98 -8.90
CA ARG A 55 -3.16 21.11 -8.32
C ARG A 55 -2.68 19.78 -7.73
N ILE A 56 -3.53 19.02 -7.03
CA ILE A 56 -3.17 17.69 -6.51
C ILE A 56 -2.87 16.69 -7.64
N ALA A 57 -3.59 16.78 -8.76
CA ALA A 57 -3.40 15.93 -9.95
C ALA A 57 -2.19 16.34 -10.81
N GLU A 58 -1.40 17.33 -10.41
CA GLU A 58 -0.14 17.70 -11.02
C GLU A 58 0.96 17.54 -9.95
N PRO A 59 1.88 16.56 -10.06
CA PRO A 59 2.92 16.38 -9.05
C PRO A 59 3.73 17.66 -8.84
N ASP A 60 4.00 18.02 -7.58
CA ASP A 60 4.86 19.18 -7.24
C ASP A 60 6.20 19.13 -7.99
N ARG A 61 6.77 17.93 -8.15
CA ARG A 61 8.00 17.70 -8.92
C ARG A 61 8.14 16.27 -9.42
N VAL A 62 8.63 16.12 -10.64
CA VAL A 62 9.10 14.83 -11.18
C VAL A 62 10.57 14.97 -11.58
N VAL A 63 11.44 14.19 -10.96
CA VAL A 63 12.86 14.12 -11.29
C VAL A 63 13.12 12.82 -12.06
N SER A 64 13.62 12.91 -13.29
CA SER A 64 14.08 11.74 -14.07
C SER A 64 15.57 11.86 -14.33
N PHE A 65 16.31 10.77 -14.16
CA PHE A 65 17.76 10.78 -14.24
C PHE A 65 18.35 9.48 -14.78
N ARG A 66 19.57 9.56 -15.29
CA ARG A 66 20.34 8.41 -15.78
C ARG A 66 21.11 7.76 -14.63
N VAL A 67 21.15 6.43 -14.62
CA VAL A 67 21.91 5.63 -13.65
C VAL A 67 22.87 4.73 -14.42
N CYS A 68 24.17 5.06 -14.39
CA CYS A 68 25.23 4.25 -15.01
C CYS A 68 25.94 3.41 -13.95
N TRP A 69 26.16 2.13 -14.21
CA TRP A 69 26.85 1.22 -13.29
C TRP A 69 27.54 0.11 -14.07
N GLU A 70 28.37 -0.67 -13.41
CA GLU A 70 29.14 -1.77 -14.01
C GLU A 70 28.63 -3.12 -13.50
N ASP A 71 28.41 -4.07 -14.41
CA ASP A 71 28.03 -5.45 -14.05
C ASP A 71 29.25 -6.27 -13.56
N ASP A 72 29.04 -7.52 -13.13
CA ASP A 72 30.17 -8.33 -12.62
C ASP A 72 31.20 -8.72 -13.69
N ASN A 73 30.87 -8.55 -14.97
CA ASN A 73 31.77 -8.84 -16.09
C ASN A 73 32.48 -7.56 -16.60
N GLY A 74 32.36 -6.43 -15.89
CA GLY A 74 32.96 -5.16 -16.30
C GLY A 74 32.20 -4.43 -17.39
N ASN A 75 30.99 -4.86 -17.78
CA ASN A 75 30.22 -4.15 -18.80
C ASN A 75 29.51 -2.96 -18.19
N ILE A 76 29.57 -1.83 -18.90
CA ILE A 76 28.81 -0.63 -18.53
C ILE A 76 27.33 -0.84 -18.87
N ARG A 77 26.48 -0.59 -17.88
CA ARG A 77 25.02 -0.69 -17.94
C ARG A 77 24.40 0.68 -17.67
N VAL A 78 23.23 0.92 -18.27
CA VAL A 78 22.49 2.17 -18.13
C VAL A 78 21.01 1.89 -17.90
N GLN A 79 20.46 2.51 -16.85
CA GLN A 79 19.03 2.50 -16.54
C GLN A 79 18.54 3.92 -16.30
N ARG A 80 17.21 4.08 -16.29
CA ARG A 80 16.56 5.33 -15.94
C ARG A 80 16.04 5.23 -14.50
N GLY A 81 16.29 6.26 -13.72
CA GLY A 81 15.74 6.47 -12.38
C GLY A 81 14.72 7.59 -12.39
N TRP A 82 13.80 7.54 -11.42
CA TRP A 82 12.78 8.56 -11.19
C TRP A 82 12.53 8.79 -9.71
N ARG A 83 12.17 10.02 -9.36
CA ARG A 83 11.48 10.37 -8.12
C ARG A 83 10.34 11.34 -8.42
N VAL A 84 9.11 10.89 -8.19
CA VAL A 84 7.88 11.67 -8.23
C VAL A 84 7.59 12.14 -6.80
N GLN A 85 7.67 13.43 -6.59
CA GLN A 85 7.30 14.14 -5.38
C GLN A 85 5.92 14.74 -5.64
N ASN A 86 4.86 14.06 -5.20
CA ASN A 86 3.51 14.36 -5.66
C ASN A 86 2.87 15.52 -4.90
N ASN A 87 2.90 15.47 -3.57
CA ASN A 87 2.33 16.52 -2.74
C ASN A 87 2.98 16.53 -1.35
N ASN A 88 3.43 17.69 -0.86
CA ASN A 88 3.99 17.83 0.49
C ASN A 88 3.12 18.64 1.47
N ALA A 89 1.84 18.86 1.17
CA ALA A 89 1.00 19.78 1.94
C ALA A 89 0.83 19.36 3.42
N ILE A 90 0.96 18.07 3.73
CA ILE A 90 0.78 17.54 5.08
C ILE A 90 2.08 16.99 5.69
N GLY A 91 3.23 17.24 5.06
CA GLY A 91 4.55 16.80 5.55
C GLY A 91 5.49 16.38 4.41
N PRO A 92 6.70 15.87 4.73
CA PRO A 92 7.69 15.45 3.74
C PRO A 92 7.11 14.44 2.75
N TYR A 93 7.58 14.46 1.51
CA TYR A 93 7.16 13.46 0.52
C TYR A 93 7.48 12.06 1.05
N LYS A 94 6.50 11.15 1.02
CA LYS A 94 6.68 9.79 1.53
C LYS A 94 6.20 8.77 0.53
N GLY A 95 7.10 7.84 0.21
CA GLY A 95 6.73 6.60 -0.47
C GLY A 95 7.89 5.85 -1.10
N GLY A 96 7.63 4.58 -1.41
CA GLY A 96 8.65 3.59 -1.76
C GLY A 96 9.41 3.84 -3.07
N ILE A 97 10.52 3.11 -3.22
CA ILE A 97 11.33 3.00 -4.44
C ILE A 97 11.10 1.61 -5.03
N ARG A 98 10.73 1.52 -6.32
CA ARG A 98 10.48 0.26 -7.03
C ARG A 98 11.56 -0.01 -8.08
N PHE A 99 12.17 -1.19 -8.05
CA PHE A 99 13.07 -1.68 -9.10
C PHE A 99 12.42 -2.84 -9.86
N HIS A 100 11.90 -2.55 -11.05
CA HIS A 100 11.27 -3.55 -11.89
C HIS A 100 11.35 -3.14 -13.37
N PRO A 101 11.57 -4.06 -14.33
CA PRO A 101 11.71 -3.72 -15.74
C PRO A 101 10.48 -3.02 -16.35
N SER A 102 9.29 -3.18 -15.77
CA SER A 102 8.07 -2.50 -16.22
C SER A 102 7.88 -1.09 -15.65
N VAL A 103 8.80 -0.57 -14.83
CA VAL A 103 8.68 0.77 -14.24
C VAL A 103 8.74 1.83 -15.34
N THR A 104 7.70 2.64 -15.41
CA THR A 104 7.60 3.85 -16.23
C THR A 104 7.24 5.05 -15.34
N GLU A 105 7.35 6.26 -15.88
CA GLU A 105 6.90 7.46 -15.18
C GLU A 105 5.40 7.41 -14.86
N SER A 106 4.58 6.92 -15.81
CA SER A 106 3.12 6.75 -15.62
C SER A 106 2.81 5.91 -14.39
N VAL A 107 3.45 4.74 -14.26
CA VAL A 107 3.27 3.84 -13.11
C VAL A 107 3.70 4.53 -11.81
N LEU A 108 4.78 5.30 -11.81
CA LEU A 108 5.24 5.99 -10.59
C LEU A 108 4.37 7.17 -10.21
N LYS A 109 3.82 7.92 -11.18
CA LYS A 109 2.86 9.00 -10.90
C LYS A 109 1.55 8.47 -10.36
N PHE A 110 1.02 7.39 -10.95
CA PHE A 110 -0.11 6.64 -10.41
C PHE A 110 0.13 6.30 -8.93
N LEU A 111 1.23 5.61 -8.62
CA LEU A 111 1.53 5.18 -7.27
C LEU A 111 1.74 6.36 -6.30
N ALA A 112 2.34 7.46 -6.75
CA ALA A 112 2.59 8.64 -5.92
C ALA A 112 1.29 9.42 -5.60
N PHE A 113 0.37 9.48 -6.57
CA PHE A 113 -0.95 10.09 -6.40
C PHE A 113 -1.76 9.32 -5.35
N GLU A 114 -1.90 8.00 -5.49
CA GLU A 114 -2.55 7.16 -4.46
C GLU A 114 -1.85 7.23 -3.09
N GLN A 115 -0.52 7.29 -3.08
CA GLN A 115 0.26 7.39 -1.86
C GLN A 115 -0.03 8.69 -1.09
N THR A 116 -0.40 9.79 -1.78
CA THR A 116 -0.77 11.06 -1.15
C THR A 116 -1.98 10.88 -0.22
N PHE A 117 -3.06 10.29 -0.73
CA PHE A 117 -4.28 10.08 0.05
C PHE A 117 -4.11 8.99 1.09
N LYS A 118 -3.42 7.90 0.74
CA LYS A 118 -3.09 6.82 1.69
C LYS A 118 -2.31 7.34 2.90
N ASN A 119 -1.34 8.23 2.69
CA ASN A 119 -0.57 8.82 3.79
C ASN A 119 -1.42 9.79 4.61
N ALA A 120 -2.25 10.60 3.94
CA ALA A 120 -3.17 11.52 4.61
C ALA A 120 -4.11 10.80 5.60
N LEU A 121 -4.64 9.65 5.19
CA LEU A 121 -5.53 8.81 6.01
C LEU A 121 -4.90 8.38 7.33
N THR A 122 -3.58 8.16 7.37
CA THR A 122 -2.90 7.69 8.59
C THR A 122 -2.97 8.68 9.77
N GLY A 123 -3.37 9.93 9.54
CA GLY A 123 -3.29 10.98 10.56
C GLY A 123 -1.89 11.57 10.72
N LEU A 124 -0.83 10.84 10.39
CA LEU A 124 0.56 11.26 10.52
C LEU A 124 0.94 12.35 9.48
N PRO A 125 1.96 13.18 9.77
CA PRO A 125 2.38 14.27 8.90
C PRO A 125 3.29 13.76 7.76
N MET A 126 2.68 13.14 6.74
CA MET A 126 3.38 12.57 5.60
C MET A 126 2.72 12.97 4.27
N GLY A 127 3.44 13.68 3.41
CA GLY A 127 3.05 13.94 2.02
C GLY A 127 3.14 12.68 1.16
N GLY A 128 2.87 12.78 -0.15
CA GLY A 128 2.90 11.65 -1.08
C GLY A 128 4.06 11.70 -2.07
N GLY A 129 4.70 10.55 -2.29
CA GLY A 129 5.73 10.41 -3.31
C GLY A 129 5.95 8.97 -3.75
N LYS A 130 6.66 8.77 -4.86
CA LYS A 130 7.11 7.44 -5.31
C LYS A 130 8.36 7.58 -6.15
N GLY A 131 9.21 6.57 -6.16
CA GLY A 131 10.40 6.54 -7.01
C GLY A 131 10.69 5.15 -7.54
N GLY A 132 11.71 5.05 -8.36
CA GLY A 132 12.10 3.74 -8.89
C GLY A 132 13.05 3.81 -10.06
N SER A 133 13.30 2.65 -10.62
CA SER A 133 14.07 2.46 -11.83
C SER A 133 13.56 1.26 -12.61
N ASN A 134 13.75 1.30 -13.93
CA ASN A 134 13.53 0.14 -14.80
C ASN A 134 14.64 -0.94 -14.67
N PHE A 135 15.50 -0.83 -13.65
CA PHE A 135 16.46 -1.86 -13.26
C PHE A 135 15.75 -3.15 -12.83
N ASN A 136 16.25 -4.29 -13.34
CA ASN A 136 15.77 -5.62 -12.98
C ASN A 136 16.74 -6.30 -12.00
N PRO A 137 16.39 -6.42 -10.70
CA PRO A 137 17.24 -7.04 -9.70
C PRO A 137 17.30 -8.58 -9.85
N LYS A 138 16.38 -9.20 -10.61
CA LYS A 138 16.38 -10.66 -10.81
C LYS A 138 17.63 -11.07 -11.57
N GLY A 139 18.27 -12.12 -11.07
CA GLY A 139 19.51 -12.67 -11.63
C GLY A 139 20.75 -11.80 -11.42
N LYS A 140 20.67 -10.75 -10.58
CA LYS A 140 21.82 -9.91 -10.24
C LYS A 140 22.52 -10.41 -8.99
N SER A 141 23.84 -10.28 -8.97
CA SER A 141 24.62 -10.55 -7.76
C SER A 141 24.37 -9.47 -6.70
N VAL A 142 24.75 -9.79 -5.45
CA VAL A 142 24.70 -8.81 -4.36
C VAL A 142 25.56 -7.58 -4.67
N ARG A 143 26.70 -7.76 -5.35
CA ARG A 143 27.61 -6.66 -5.70
C ARG A 143 27.07 -5.79 -6.82
N GLU A 144 26.43 -6.37 -7.83
CA GLU A 144 25.74 -5.61 -8.88
C GLU A 144 24.63 -4.73 -8.30
N ILE A 145 23.81 -5.30 -7.41
CA ILE A 145 22.74 -4.55 -6.73
C ILE A 145 23.30 -3.42 -5.88
N MET A 146 24.40 -3.67 -5.15
CA MET A 146 25.08 -2.64 -4.37
C MET A 146 25.58 -1.49 -5.26
N ARG A 147 26.30 -1.79 -6.36
CA ARG A 147 26.80 -0.78 -7.30
C ARG A 147 25.64 0.01 -7.94
N PHE A 148 24.55 -0.67 -8.30
CA PHE A 148 23.36 -0.01 -8.80
C PHE A 148 22.74 0.94 -7.77
N CYS A 149 22.52 0.50 -6.53
CA CYS A 149 21.96 1.33 -5.46
C CYS A 149 22.84 2.55 -5.14
N GLN A 150 24.16 2.37 -5.16
CA GLN A 150 25.11 3.46 -4.95
C GLN A 150 25.05 4.49 -6.10
N SER A 151 25.03 4.03 -7.35
CA SER A 151 24.89 4.91 -8.51
C SER A 151 23.54 5.65 -8.50
N PHE A 152 22.45 4.94 -8.20
CA PHE A 152 21.12 5.52 -8.07
C PHE A 152 21.06 6.61 -6.99
N MET A 153 21.61 6.33 -5.81
CA MET A 153 21.64 7.28 -4.70
C MET A 153 22.59 8.46 -4.93
N THR A 154 23.61 8.30 -5.79
CA THR A 154 24.54 9.38 -6.14
C THR A 154 23.84 10.52 -6.90
N GLU A 155 22.71 10.26 -7.55
CA GLU A 155 21.84 11.33 -8.05
C GLU A 155 20.70 11.64 -7.07
N LEU A 156 20.04 10.62 -6.50
CA LEU A 156 18.85 10.84 -5.67
C LEU A 156 19.13 11.66 -4.40
N TYR A 157 20.32 11.57 -3.79
CA TYR A 157 20.60 12.16 -2.47
C TYR A 157 20.29 13.66 -2.38
N ARG A 158 20.47 14.42 -3.48
CA ARG A 158 20.28 15.88 -3.50
C ARG A 158 18.80 16.30 -3.57
N HIS A 159 17.90 15.33 -3.76
CA HIS A 159 16.45 15.53 -3.88
C HIS A 159 15.69 15.01 -2.65
N ILE A 160 16.38 14.34 -1.72
CA ILE A 160 15.78 13.71 -0.53
C ILE A 160 16.40 14.21 0.78
N GLY A 161 15.67 14.07 1.87
CA GLY A 161 16.05 14.59 3.19
C GLY A 161 14.99 14.25 4.22
N ALA A 162 15.37 14.19 5.50
CA ALA A 162 14.46 13.78 6.59
C ALA A 162 13.17 14.63 6.64
N ASP A 163 13.28 15.93 6.35
CA ASP A 163 12.16 16.89 6.33
C ASP A 163 11.72 17.29 4.91
N ILE A 164 12.25 16.61 3.87
CA ILE A 164 11.97 16.93 2.46
C ILE A 164 11.25 15.76 1.80
N ASP A 165 11.91 14.62 1.71
CA ASP A 165 11.42 13.41 1.03
C ASP A 165 12.08 12.18 1.68
N VAL A 166 11.26 11.25 2.19
CA VAL A 166 11.69 10.06 2.92
C VAL A 166 11.26 8.79 2.17
N PRO A 167 12.08 8.26 1.25
CA PRO A 167 11.74 7.04 0.53
C PRO A 167 11.70 5.78 1.41
N ALA A 168 11.21 4.69 0.84
CA ALA A 168 11.10 3.38 1.49
C ALA A 168 11.33 2.23 0.48
N GLY A 169 11.24 0.98 0.94
CA GLY A 169 11.22 -0.18 0.05
C GLY A 169 9.89 -0.33 -0.69
N ASP A 170 9.94 -1.02 -1.84
CA ASP A 170 8.81 -1.47 -2.66
C ASP A 170 9.26 -2.71 -3.47
N ILE A 171 8.53 -3.11 -4.53
CA ILE A 171 8.90 -4.24 -5.37
C ILE A 171 10.33 -4.06 -5.90
N GLY A 172 11.19 -5.07 -5.65
CA GLY A 172 12.60 -5.05 -6.03
C GLY A 172 13.54 -4.26 -5.10
N VAL A 173 13.02 -3.65 -4.04
CA VAL A 173 13.79 -2.88 -3.04
C VAL A 173 13.40 -3.33 -1.63
N GLY A 174 14.16 -4.27 -1.07
CA GLY A 174 14.03 -4.75 0.30
C GLY A 174 15.02 -4.09 1.26
N GLY A 175 15.17 -4.68 2.45
CA GLY A 175 16.09 -4.18 3.47
C GLY A 175 17.56 -4.10 3.02
N ARG A 176 17.97 -5.01 2.12
CA ARG A 176 19.31 -4.99 1.50
C ARG A 176 19.53 -3.73 0.66
N GLU A 177 18.62 -3.45 -0.27
CA GLU A 177 18.70 -2.28 -1.15
C GLU A 177 18.59 -0.98 -0.34
N ILE A 178 17.70 -0.93 0.67
CA ILE A 178 17.59 0.21 1.59
C ILE A 178 18.91 0.40 2.35
N GLY A 179 19.57 -0.66 2.80
CA GLY A 179 20.89 -0.59 3.43
C GLY A 179 21.97 -0.03 2.51
N PHE A 180 22.05 -0.48 1.26
CA PHE A 180 23.02 0.05 0.29
C PHE A 180 22.76 1.52 -0.05
N MET A 181 21.49 1.90 -0.25
CA MET A 181 21.09 3.28 -0.50
C MET A 181 21.36 4.19 0.70
N PHE A 182 21.02 3.75 1.92
CA PHE A 182 21.30 4.50 3.15
C PHE A 182 22.79 4.67 3.37
N GLY A 183 23.58 3.61 3.16
CA GLY A 183 25.03 3.67 3.27
C GLY A 183 25.65 4.68 2.29
N GLN A 184 25.18 4.71 1.05
CA GLN A 184 25.64 5.69 0.06
C GLN A 184 25.20 7.11 0.41
N TYR A 185 23.95 7.30 0.84
CA TYR A 185 23.48 8.61 1.29
C TYR A 185 24.35 9.15 2.42
N LYS A 186 24.59 8.34 3.47
CA LYS A 186 25.45 8.69 4.60
C LYS A 186 26.87 9.04 4.15
N ARG A 187 27.43 8.29 3.20
CA ARG A 187 28.79 8.55 2.67
C ARG A 187 28.89 9.90 1.96
N ILE A 188 27.88 10.29 1.18
CA ILE A 188 27.91 11.53 0.39
C ILE A 188 27.61 12.75 1.28
N THR A 189 26.62 12.64 2.16
CA THR A 189 26.13 13.75 2.98
C THR A 189 26.88 13.91 4.30
N ASN A 190 27.60 12.86 4.73
CA ASN A 190 28.19 12.77 6.06
C ASN A 190 27.17 12.90 7.21
N GLU A 191 25.92 12.48 6.98
CA GLU A 191 24.83 12.60 7.94
C GLU A 191 24.18 11.23 8.25
N PHE A 192 23.94 10.95 9.53
CA PHE A 192 23.11 9.84 9.98
C PHE A 192 21.74 10.36 10.42
N THR A 193 20.75 10.28 9.52
CA THR A 193 19.41 10.84 9.73
C THR A 193 18.32 9.92 9.17
N GLY A 194 17.05 10.20 9.50
CA GLY A 194 15.88 9.42 9.11
C GLY A 194 15.46 9.54 7.64
N VAL A 195 16.40 9.57 6.69
CA VAL A 195 16.15 9.81 5.26
C VAL A 195 15.47 8.64 4.53
N LEU A 196 15.51 7.43 5.09
CA LEU A 196 14.85 6.24 4.55
C LEU A 196 14.13 5.50 5.68
N THR A 197 12.99 4.88 5.36
CA THR A 197 12.29 3.94 6.25
C THR A 197 12.40 2.50 5.75
N GLY A 198 12.11 1.52 6.61
CA GLY A 198 12.37 0.11 6.34
C GLY A 198 13.84 -0.25 6.54
N LYS A 199 14.52 0.47 7.45
CA LYS A 199 15.90 0.20 7.86
C LYS A 199 15.97 -1.07 8.72
N GLY A 200 17.17 -1.65 8.84
CA GLY A 200 17.42 -2.73 9.79
C GLY A 200 17.42 -2.21 11.24
N LEU A 201 17.07 -3.09 12.18
CA LEU A 201 16.88 -2.72 13.58
C LEU A 201 18.15 -2.13 14.21
N GLU A 202 19.31 -2.62 13.79
CA GLU A 202 20.63 -2.21 14.32
C GLU A 202 21.02 -0.78 13.91
N TRP A 203 20.30 -0.17 12.96
CA TRP A 203 20.65 1.13 12.38
C TRP A 203 19.43 2.02 12.11
N GLY A 204 18.45 1.99 13.03
CA GLY A 204 17.33 2.94 13.07
C GLY A 204 16.03 2.44 12.43
N GLY A 205 15.91 1.13 12.19
CA GLY A 205 14.65 0.48 11.83
C GLY A 205 13.67 0.42 13.00
N SER A 206 12.41 0.13 12.70
CA SER A 206 11.34 -0.04 13.69
C SER A 206 10.94 -1.51 13.82
N LEU A 207 10.66 -1.96 15.04
CA LEU A 207 9.90 -3.18 15.27
C LEU A 207 8.50 -3.06 14.64
N ILE A 208 7.82 -4.20 14.47
CA ILE A 208 6.49 -4.31 13.85
C ILE A 208 6.45 -3.95 12.35
N ARG A 209 7.52 -3.42 11.75
CA ARG A 209 7.54 -3.04 10.33
C ARG A 209 7.23 -4.20 9.40
N THR A 210 7.68 -5.41 9.75
CA THR A 210 7.47 -6.63 8.95
C THR A 210 5.99 -7.02 9.00
N GLU A 211 5.39 -6.98 10.18
CA GLU A 211 4.03 -7.40 10.48
C GLU A 211 2.98 -6.37 10.03
N ALA A 212 3.35 -5.08 10.02
CA ALA A 212 2.47 -3.92 10.02
C ALA A 212 1.36 -3.92 8.95
N THR A 213 1.67 -4.39 7.74
CA THR A 213 0.70 -4.37 6.64
C THR A 213 -0.37 -5.44 6.82
N GLY A 214 0.03 -6.67 7.15
CA GLY A 214 -0.91 -7.77 7.43
C GLY A 214 -1.72 -7.52 8.69
N TYR A 215 -1.06 -7.03 9.76
CA TYR A 215 -1.74 -6.64 10.99
C TYR A 215 -2.71 -5.50 10.75
N GLY A 216 -2.31 -4.47 9.98
CA GLY A 216 -3.17 -3.36 9.61
C GLY A 216 -4.46 -3.79 8.90
N ALA A 217 -4.34 -4.67 7.89
CA ALA A 217 -5.50 -5.17 7.15
C ALA A 217 -6.49 -5.91 8.04
N VAL A 218 -5.99 -6.67 9.03
CA VAL A 218 -6.83 -7.38 10.00
C VAL A 218 -7.42 -6.45 11.06
N TYR A 219 -6.67 -5.46 11.55
CA TYR A 219 -7.22 -4.47 12.47
C TYR A 219 -8.33 -3.65 11.80
N PHE A 220 -8.15 -3.25 10.54
CA PHE A 220 -9.21 -2.56 9.80
C PHE A 220 -10.44 -3.46 9.62
N LEU A 221 -10.25 -4.74 9.26
CA LEU A 221 -11.34 -5.71 9.19
C LEU A 221 -12.07 -5.86 10.52
N ALA A 222 -11.33 -5.98 11.63
CA ALA A 222 -11.91 -6.05 12.97
C ALA A 222 -12.73 -4.80 13.31
N ASN A 223 -12.27 -3.61 12.92
CA ASN A 223 -13.02 -2.37 13.11
C ASN A 223 -14.31 -2.34 12.27
N MET A 224 -14.28 -2.83 11.02
CA MET A 224 -15.50 -2.98 10.21
C MET A 224 -16.52 -3.90 10.86
N LEU A 225 -16.08 -5.07 11.34
CA LEU A 225 -16.93 -6.02 12.05
C LEU A 225 -17.51 -5.42 13.35
N ALA A 226 -16.68 -4.71 14.13
CA ALA A 226 -17.10 -4.07 15.36
C ALA A 226 -18.17 -2.99 15.13
N ALA A 227 -18.10 -2.24 14.03
CA ALA A 227 -19.14 -1.29 13.63
C ALA A 227 -20.50 -1.96 13.32
N LYS A 228 -20.51 -3.29 13.14
CA LYS A 228 -21.71 -4.12 12.97
C LYS A 228 -22.02 -4.98 14.21
N GLY A 229 -21.37 -4.74 15.34
CA GLY A 229 -21.54 -5.54 16.56
C GLY A 229 -21.04 -6.98 16.43
N GLN A 230 -20.06 -7.22 15.53
CA GLN A 230 -19.44 -8.52 15.32
C GLN A 230 -17.93 -8.46 15.66
N ASP A 231 -17.32 -9.62 15.86
CA ASP A 231 -15.87 -9.78 16.01
C ASP A 231 -15.33 -10.89 15.09
N LEU A 232 -14.06 -11.25 15.21
CA LEU A 232 -13.44 -12.32 14.42
C LEU A 232 -13.54 -13.71 15.08
N VAL A 233 -14.09 -13.82 16.30
CA VAL A 233 -14.07 -15.06 17.07
C VAL A 233 -14.92 -16.12 16.37
N GLY A 234 -14.30 -17.26 16.03
CA GLY A 234 -14.94 -18.36 15.33
C GLY A 234 -15.22 -18.13 13.85
N LYS A 235 -14.94 -16.93 13.31
CA LYS A 235 -15.11 -16.63 11.88
C LYS A 235 -14.04 -17.30 11.03
N THR A 236 -14.43 -17.77 9.86
CA THR A 236 -13.55 -18.37 8.86
C THR A 236 -13.01 -17.32 7.89
N ALA A 237 -11.70 -17.36 7.67
CA ALA A 237 -10.98 -16.41 6.81
C ALA A 237 -10.30 -17.12 5.64
N VAL A 238 -10.53 -16.62 4.43
CA VAL A 238 -9.79 -17.01 3.22
C VAL A 238 -8.76 -15.94 2.91
N ILE A 239 -7.49 -16.34 2.85
CA ILE A 239 -6.36 -15.44 2.58
C ILE A 239 -5.66 -15.95 1.33
N SER A 240 -5.36 -15.04 0.40
CA SER A 240 -4.45 -15.32 -0.71
C SER A 240 -3.04 -14.86 -0.39
N GLY A 241 -2.05 -15.46 -1.06
CA GLY A 241 -0.65 -15.20 -0.81
C GLY A 241 -0.10 -16.03 0.36
N SER A 242 1.22 -16.07 0.41
CA SER A 242 2.04 -16.73 1.45
C SER A 242 3.30 -15.93 1.73
N GLY A 243 3.34 -14.69 1.24
CA GLY A 243 4.38 -13.73 1.55
C GLY A 243 4.07 -13.00 2.85
N ASN A 244 4.89 -11.98 3.11
CA ASN A 244 4.89 -11.19 4.34
C ASN A 244 3.49 -10.70 4.76
N VAL A 245 2.71 -10.10 3.86
CA VAL A 245 1.38 -9.58 4.20
C VAL A 245 0.42 -10.71 4.60
N ALA A 246 0.39 -11.79 3.81
CA ALA A 246 -0.53 -12.90 4.01
C ALA A 246 -0.25 -13.68 5.31
N THR A 247 1.01 -13.99 5.60
CA THR A 247 1.37 -14.76 6.81
C THR A 247 1.13 -13.97 8.09
N HIS A 248 1.38 -12.66 8.09
CA HIS A 248 1.07 -11.80 9.24
C HIS A 248 -0.41 -11.46 9.37
N ALA A 249 -1.16 -11.39 8.25
CA ALA A 249 -2.62 -11.34 8.31
C ALA A 249 -3.18 -12.63 8.93
N ALA A 250 -2.70 -13.81 8.49
CA ALA A 250 -3.11 -15.09 9.06
C ALA A 250 -2.83 -15.17 10.57
N GLU A 251 -1.63 -14.77 10.99
CA GLU A 251 -1.24 -14.69 12.40
C GLU A 251 -2.18 -13.79 13.20
N LYS A 252 -2.51 -12.59 12.70
CA LYS A 252 -3.40 -11.68 13.44
C LYS A 252 -4.83 -12.19 13.50
N ILE A 253 -5.33 -12.86 12.45
CA ILE A 253 -6.66 -13.51 12.48
C ILE A 253 -6.69 -14.58 13.57
N VAL A 254 -5.68 -15.45 13.63
CA VAL A 254 -5.58 -16.51 14.65
C VAL A 254 -5.50 -15.91 16.06
N GLN A 255 -4.70 -14.86 16.26
CA GLN A 255 -4.58 -14.16 17.56
C GLN A 255 -5.91 -13.52 18.01
N LEU A 256 -6.78 -13.15 17.08
CA LEU A 256 -8.11 -12.58 17.36
C LEU A 256 -9.22 -13.65 17.41
N GLY A 257 -8.87 -14.94 17.42
CA GLY A 257 -9.81 -16.05 17.57
C GLY A 257 -10.50 -16.50 16.29
N GLY A 258 -10.07 -16.00 15.12
CA GLY A 258 -10.56 -16.46 13.82
C GLY A 258 -9.82 -17.70 13.31
N LYS A 259 -10.39 -18.33 12.28
CA LYS A 259 -9.90 -19.56 11.66
C LYS A 259 -9.49 -19.32 10.21
N VAL A 260 -8.19 -19.35 9.92
CA VAL A 260 -7.66 -19.20 8.55
C VAL A 260 -7.77 -20.52 7.81
N LEU A 261 -8.36 -20.52 6.62
CA LEU A 261 -8.59 -21.74 5.83
C LEU A 261 -7.60 -21.90 4.66
N THR A 262 -7.05 -20.80 4.14
CA THR A 262 -6.22 -20.84 2.93
C THR A 262 -4.99 -19.94 3.02
N LEU A 263 -3.96 -20.34 2.29
CA LEU A 263 -2.85 -19.49 1.83
C LEU A 263 -2.54 -19.88 0.38
N SER A 264 -1.89 -19.00 -0.39
CA SER A 264 -1.58 -19.30 -1.80
C SER A 264 -0.19 -18.83 -2.24
N ASP A 265 0.27 -19.33 -3.37
CA ASP A 265 1.38 -18.74 -4.10
C ASP A 265 1.10 -18.78 -5.61
N SER A 266 2.09 -18.45 -6.44
CA SER A 266 1.92 -18.43 -7.90
C SER A 266 1.52 -19.78 -8.50
N GLY A 267 1.69 -20.89 -7.80
CA GLY A 267 1.36 -22.24 -8.27
C GLY A 267 -0.08 -22.68 -7.95
N GLY A 268 -0.76 -22.04 -6.99
CA GLY A 268 -2.09 -22.44 -6.53
C GLY A 268 -2.30 -22.09 -5.05
N PHE A 269 -3.33 -22.66 -4.44
CA PHE A 269 -3.65 -22.43 -3.02
C PHE A 269 -3.77 -23.72 -2.23
N ILE A 270 -3.43 -23.64 -0.94
CA ILE A 270 -3.72 -24.69 0.04
C ILE A 270 -5.05 -24.39 0.72
N HIS A 271 -5.81 -25.44 1.05
CA HIS A 271 -7.01 -25.39 1.86
C HIS A 271 -6.89 -26.36 3.03
N ASP A 272 -6.96 -25.83 4.24
CA ASP A 272 -6.87 -26.56 5.50
C ASP A 272 -8.19 -26.40 6.28
N PRO A 273 -9.11 -27.38 6.19
CA PRO A 273 -10.43 -27.27 6.79
C PRO A 273 -10.39 -27.27 8.32
N ASP A 274 -9.30 -27.74 8.94
CA ASP A 274 -9.11 -27.71 10.40
C ASP A 274 -8.59 -26.35 10.86
N GLY A 275 -8.02 -25.58 9.95
CA GLY A 275 -7.49 -24.24 10.17
C GLY A 275 -5.95 -24.22 10.22
N ILE A 276 -5.40 -23.12 9.73
CA ILE A 276 -3.96 -22.84 9.73
C ILE A 276 -3.60 -22.17 11.06
N THR A 277 -3.14 -22.97 12.03
CA THR A 277 -2.73 -22.55 13.38
C THR A 277 -1.43 -21.73 13.36
N GLN A 278 -1.06 -21.11 14.49
CA GLN A 278 0.21 -20.38 14.61
C GLN A 278 1.43 -21.24 14.23
N GLU A 279 1.47 -22.51 14.67
CA GLU A 279 2.53 -23.45 14.31
C GLU A 279 2.63 -23.67 12.79
N LYS A 280 1.47 -23.87 12.13
CA LYS A 280 1.37 -24.01 10.67
C LYS A 280 1.82 -22.73 9.95
N ILE A 281 1.47 -21.56 10.48
CA ILE A 281 1.89 -20.25 9.94
C ILE A 281 3.41 -20.07 10.07
N ASP A 282 3.99 -20.40 11.22
CA ASP A 282 5.43 -20.30 11.47
C ASP A 282 6.22 -21.26 10.57
N TRP A 283 5.67 -22.46 10.32
CA TRP A 283 6.20 -23.37 9.30
C TRP A 283 6.19 -22.71 7.91
N VAL A 284 5.07 -22.11 7.48
CA VAL A 284 4.99 -21.43 6.16
C VAL A 284 6.00 -20.29 6.07
N LYS A 285 6.13 -19.47 7.12
CA LYS A 285 7.12 -18.38 7.17
C LYS A 285 8.53 -18.95 6.96
N ALA A 286 8.94 -19.95 7.75
CA ALA A 286 10.27 -20.55 7.65
C ALA A 286 10.52 -21.22 6.28
N HIS A 287 9.50 -21.90 5.75
CA HIS A 287 9.56 -22.58 4.45
C HIS A 287 9.76 -21.58 3.30
N LYS A 288 9.03 -20.47 3.33
CA LYS A 288 9.13 -19.42 2.30
C LYS A 288 10.39 -18.57 2.41
N THR A 289 10.88 -18.28 3.61
CA THR A 289 12.06 -17.43 3.81
C THR A 289 13.39 -18.18 3.64
N HIS A 290 13.52 -19.38 4.23
CA HIS A 290 14.79 -20.09 4.28
C HIS A 290 14.96 -21.10 3.13
N ARG A 291 13.89 -21.83 2.78
CA ARG A 291 13.93 -22.86 1.73
C ARG A 291 13.52 -22.34 0.36
N ARG A 292 12.78 -21.22 0.33
CA ARG A 292 12.14 -20.68 -0.88
C ARG A 292 11.25 -21.71 -1.59
N GLY A 293 10.63 -22.61 -0.81
CA GLY A 293 9.83 -23.70 -1.34
C GLY A 293 8.41 -23.29 -1.76
N ARG A 294 7.69 -24.22 -2.38
CA ARG A 294 6.33 -24.03 -2.89
C ARG A 294 5.29 -24.26 -1.80
N ILE A 295 4.16 -23.57 -1.89
CA ILE A 295 3.10 -23.70 -0.88
C ILE A 295 2.47 -25.09 -0.88
N GLU A 296 2.55 -25.83 -2.00
CA GLU A 296 2.07 -27.21 -2.12
C GLU A 296 2.77 -28.17 -1.15
N GLU A 297 4.05 -27.92 -0.83
CA GLU A 297 4.85 -28.72 0.12
C GLU A 297 4.26 -28.67 1.55
N TYR A 298 3.35 -27.72 1.83
CA TYR A 298 2.58 -27.69 3.07
C TYR A 298 1.73 -28.96 3.27
N CYS A 299 1.18 -29.52 2.19
CA CYS A 299 0.37 -30.74 2.24
C CYS A 299 1.21 -31.99 2.53
N ASP A 300 2.53 -31.93 2.34
CA ASP A 300 3.44 -33.00 2.73
C ASP A 300 3.62 -33.05 4.24
N GLU A 301 3.59 -31.89 4.91
CA GLU A 301 3.70 -31.78 6.37
C GLU A 301 2.33 -31.96 7.05
N PHE A 302 1.30 -31.26 6.58
CA PHE A 302 -0.01 -31.20 7.21
C PHE A 302 -1.07 -31.93 6.39
N LYS A 303 -1.31 -33.19 6.75
CA LYS A 303 -2.14 -34.14 5.97
C LYS A 303 -3.63 -33.82 5.88
N SER A 304 -4.15 -32.94 6.75
CA SER A 304 -5.55 -32.50 6.65
C SER A 304 -5.77 -31.46 5.54
N ALA A 305 -4.70 -30.89 4.98
CA ALA A 305 -4.79 -29.89 3.94
C ALA A 305 -4.72 -30.48 2.53
N SER A 306 -5.30 -29.75 1.58
CA SER A 306 -5.28 -30.07 0.16
C SER A 306 -4.71 -28.91 -0.65
N PHE A 307 -4.05 -29.21 -1.78
CA PHE A 307 -3.53 -28.20 -2.70
C PHE A 307 -4.36 -28.19 -3.99
N THR A 308 -4.76 -26.99 -4.44
CA THR A 308 -5.44 -26.79 -5.72
C THR A 308 -4.55 -25.99 -6.65
N ALA A 309 -4.01 -26.67 -7.66
CA ALA A 309 -3.07 -26.08 -8.62
C ALA A 309 -3.76 -25.07 -9.56
N GLY A 310 -3.06 -23.96 -9.85
CA GLY A 310 -3.44 -22.98 -10.87
C GLY A 310 -4.72 -22.19 -10.60
N LYS A 311 -5.27 -22.25 -9.38
CA LYS A 311 -6.50 -21.53 -8.99
C LYS A 311 -6.27 -20.57 -7.82
N THR A 312 -7.21 -19.65 -7.69
CA THR A 312 -7.34 -18.71 -6.56
C THR A 312 -8.24 -19.32 -5.47
N PRO A 313 -8.14 -18.85 -4.20
CA PRO A 313 -8.87 -19.47 -3.09
C PRO A 313 -10.33 -19.01 -2.95
N TRP A 314 -10.81 -18.11 -3.82
CA TRP A 314 -12.08 -17.38 -3.66
C TRP A 314 -13.35 -18.25 -3.74
N GLY A 315 -13.23 -19.48 -4.24
CA GLY A 315 -14.31 -20.46 -4.25
C GLY A 315 -14.54 -21.17 -2.89
N VAL A 316 -13.64 -21.00 -1.92
CA VAL A 316 -13.78 -21.59 -0.58
C VAL A 316 -14.79 -20.78 0.23
N LYS A 317 -15.75 -21.47 0.87
CA LYS A 317 -16.75 -20.83 1.73
C LYS A 317 -16.08 -20.21 2.96
N CYS A 318 -16.34 -18.92 3.20
CA CYS A 318 -15.80 -18.20 4.34
C CYS A 318 -16.70 -17.05 4.81
N ASP A 319 -16.43 -16.54 6.01
CA ASP A 319 -17.05 -15.32 6.52
C ASP A 319 -16.33 -14.08 6.01
N VAL A 320 -14.99 -14.11 5.94
CA VAL A 320 -14.16 -12.97 5.54
C VAL A 320 -13.08 -13.37 4.54
N ALA A 321 -12.70 -12.44 3.66
CA ALA A 321 -11.63 -12.65 2.67
C ALA A 321 -10.57 -11.54 2.75
N LEU A 322 -9.29 -11.92 2.64
CA LEU A 322 -8.16 -10.99 2.62
C LEU A 322 -7.26 -11.26 1.41
N PRO A 323 -7.40 -10.49 0.32
CA PRO A 323 -6.50 -10.59 -0.81
C PRO A 323 -5.15 -9.90 -0.53
N CYS A 324 -4.09 -10.72 -0.47
CA CYS A 324 -2.77 -10.33 0.04
C CYS A 324 -1.61 -10.76 -0.88
N ALA A 325 -1.86 -11.13 -2.14
CA ALA A 325 -0.84 -11.61 -3.06
C ALA A 325 -0.38 -10.57 -4.08
N THR A 326 -1.27 -10.08 -4.96
CA THR A 326 -0.90 -9.20 -6.08
C THR A 326 -2.07 -8.35 -6.56
N GLN A 327 -1.78 -7.34 -7.37
CA GLN A 327 -2.79 -6.54 -8.07
C GLN A 327 -3.67 -7.41 -8.98
N ASN A 328 -4.98 -7.11 -9.04
CA ASN A 328 -5.97 -7.80 -9.88
C ASN A 328 -6.00 -9.33 -9.71
N GLU A 329 -5.85 -9.83 -8.49
CA GLU A 329 -5.95 -11.26 -8.16
C GLU A 329 -7.38 -11.73 -7.83
N LEU A 330 -8.30 -10.81 -7.55
CA LEU A 330 -9.70 -11.08 -7.26
C LEU A 330 -10.53 -10.41 -8.35
N LEU A 331 -11.07 -11.23 -9.26
CA LEU A 331 -11.84 -10.77 -10.42
C LEU A 331 -13.36 -10.75 -10.12
N GLY A 332 -14.16 -10.23 -11.06
CA GLY A 332 -15.61 -10.13 -10.88
C GLY A 332 -16.30 -11.47 -10.59
N ASP A 333 -15.90 -12.54 -11.27
CA ASP A 333 -16.46 -13.88 -11.02
C ASP A 333 -16.02 -14.47 -9.67
N ASP A 334 -14.81 -14.14 -9.22
CA ASP A 334 -14.35 -14.49 -7.87
C ASP A 334 -15.16 -13.75 -6.79
N ALA A 335 -15.44 -12.46 -7.01
CA ALA A 335 -16.26 -11.65 -6.11
C ALA A 335 -17.69 -12.20 -6.02
N LYS A 336 -18.29 -12.60 -7.16
CA LYS A 336 -19.62 -13.23 -7.20
C LYS A 336 -19.62 -14.54 -6.40
N ALA A 337 -18.57 -15.35 -6.55
CA ALA A 337 -18.43 -16.61 -5.79
C ALA A 337 -18.33 -16.36 -4.28
N LEU A 338 -17.54 -15.38 -3.84
CA LEU A 338 -17.43 -15.01 -2.43
C LEU A 338 -18.77 -14.56 -1.84
N VAL A 339 -19.49 -13.68 -2.54
CA VAL A 339 -20.83 -13.21 -2.11
C VAL A 339 -21.80 -14.38 -2.03
N ALA A 340 -21.85 -15.25 -3.04
CA ALA A 340 -22.72 -16.42 -3.06
C ALA A 340 -22.40 -17.41 -1.91
N ASN A 341 -21.14 -17.48 -1.49
CA ASN A 341 -20.68 -18.31 -0.39
C ASN A 341 -20.96 -17.70 1.01
N GLY A 342 -21.51 -16.49 1.09
CA GLY A 342 -21.84 -15.82 2.35
C GLY A 342 -20.71 -15.01 2.96
N CYS A 343 -19.70 -14.62 2.17
CA CYS A 343 -18.66 -13.69 2.61
C CYS A 343 -19.30 -12.35 3.00
N ILE A 344 -19.05 -11.89 4.23
CA ILE A 344 -19.61 -10.65 4.77
C ILE A 344 -18.64 -9.47 4.72
N ALA A 345 -17.33 -9.74 4.57
CA ALA A 345 -16.32 -8.70 4.53
C ALA A 345 -15.08 -9.08 3.73
N VAL A 346 -14.53 -8.10 3.01
CA VAL A 346 -13.28 -8.20 2.26
C VAL A 346 -12.35 -7.08 2.72
N SER A 347 -11.12 -7.40 3.09
CA SER A 347 -10.10 -6.43 3.51
C SER A 347 -8.81 -6.59 2.72
N GLU A 348 -8.53 -5.63 1.84
CA GLU A 348 -7.40 -5.72 0.92
C GLU A 348 -6.05 -5.52 1.62
N GLY A 349 -5.23 -6.58 1.68
CA GLY A 349 -3.85 -6.50 2.17
C GLY A 349 -2.83 -6.14 1.09
N ALA A 350 -3.05 -6.56 -0.15
CA ALA A 350 -2.26 -6.17 -1.31
C ALA A 350 -2.69 -4.79 -1.85
N ASN A 351 -1.92 -4.21 -2.78
CA ASN A 351 -2.29 -2.95 -3.43
C ASN A 351 -3.19 -3.23 -4.65
N MET A 352 -4.45 -2.78 -4.60
CA MET A 352 -5.48 -2.96 -5.63
C MET A 352 -5.63 -4.43 -6.11
N PRO A 353 -5.80 -5.40 -5.19
CA PRO A 353 -5.98 -6.79 -5.59
C PRO A 353 -7.33 -7.06 -6.25
N THR A 354 -8.37 -6.31 -5.91
CA THR A 354 -9.69 -6.48 -6.53
C THR A 354 -9.76 -5.65 -7.81
N ASN A 355 -10.19 -6.26 -8.91
CA ASN A 355 -10.44 -5.50 -10.14
C ASN A 355 -11.74 -4.67 -10.01
N LEU A 356 -11.94 -3.70 -10.91
CA LEU A 356 -13.10 -2.80 -10.86
C LEU A 356 -14.45 -3.55 -10.84
N GLU A 357 -14.59 -4.61 -11.64
CA GLU A 357 -15.81 -5.44 -11.64
C GLU A 357 -16.06 -6.08 -10.26
N GLY A 358 -15.02 -6.62 -9.62
CA GLY A 358 -15.13 -7.20 -8.27
C GLY A 358 -15.52 -6.16 -7.22
N VAL A 359 -14.99 -4.94 -7.31
CA VAL A 359 -15.39 -3.83 -6.42
C VAL A 359 -16.88 -3.52 -6.59
N HIS A 360 -17.38 -3.45 -7.84
CA HIS A 360 -18.80 -3.23 -8.10
C HIS A 360 -19.67 -4.36 -7.54
N VAL A 361 -19.28 -5.63 -7.73
CA VAL A 361 -20.00 -6.77 -7.15
C VAL A 361 -20.13 -6.63 -5.63
N PHE A 362 -19.06 -6.25 -4.93
CA PHE A 362 -19.09 -6.06 -3.48
C PHE A 362 -19.93 -4.86 -3.03
N LYS A 363 -19.87 -3.74 -3.79
CA LYS A 363 -20.70 -2.56 -3.54
C LYS A 363 -22.19 -2.86 -3.75
N ASP A 364 -22.55 -3.51 -4.85
CA ASP A 364 -23.93 -3.87 -5.18
C ASP A 364 -24.51 -4.86 -4.17
N ALA A 365 -23.70 -5.82 -3.71
CA ALA A 365 -24.07 -6.76 -2.65
C ALA A 365 -24.08 -6.13 -1.25
N LYS A 366 -23.63 -4.88 -1.10
CA LYS A 366 -23.49 -4.14 0.16
C LYS A 366 -22.72 -4.90 1.26
N ILE A 367 -21.72 -5.70 0.87
CA ILE A 367 -20.82 -6.32 1.85
C ILE A 367 -19.78 -5.31 2.33
N MET A 368 -19.15 -5.57 3.48
CA MET A 368 -18.11 -4.68 4.01
C MET A 368 -16.82 -4.82 3.19
N PHE A 369 -16.55 -3.87 2.29
CA PHE A 369 -15.37 -3.87 1.44
C PHE A 369 -14.40 -2.77 1.88
N ALA A 370 -13.22 -3.13 2.38
CA ALA A 370 -12.16 -2.17 2.72
C ALA A 370 -11.12 -2.05 1.60
N PRO A 371 -10.96 -0.86 1.00
CA PRO A 371 -9.97 -0.66 -0.06
C PRO A 371 -8.55 -0.69 0.51
N GLY A 372 -7.59 -1.13 -0.30
CA GLY A 372 -6.18 -1.24 0.10
C GLY A 372 -5.60 0.08 0.59
N LYS A 373 -6.04 1.22 0.05
CA LYS A 373 -5.60 2.56 0.51
C LYS A 373 -5.88 2.81 2.00
N ALA A 374 -6.90 2.17 2.57
CA ALA A 374 -7.20 2.21 4.00
C ALA A 374 -6.69 0.96 4.72
N ALA A 375 -7.09 -0.24 4.28
CA ALA A 375 -6.83 -1.49 4.99
C ALA A 375 -5.34 -1.80 5.15
N ASN A 376 -4.54 -1.65 4.09
CA ASN A 376 -3.12 -1.99 4.12
C ASN A 376 -2.21 -0.79 4.53
N ALA A 377 -2.80 0.31 5.00
CA ALA A 377 -2.07 1.51 5.42
C ALA A 377 -1.17 1.29 6.63
N GLY A 378 -1.32 0.19 7.37
CA GLY A 378 -0.47 -0.14 8.51
C GLY A 378 1.02 -0.12 8.20
N GLY A 379 1.44 -0.58 7.02
CA GLY A 379 2.84 -0.54 6.60
C GLY A 379 3.41 0.88 6.49
N VAL A 380 2.61 1.84 6.01
CA VAL A 380 3.05 3.25 5.94
C VAL A 380 2.87 3.97 7.27
N ALA A 381 1.89 3.59 8.09
CA ALA A 381 1.76 4.06 9.47
C ALA A 381 3.03 3.75 10.28
N VAL A 382 3.50 2.49 10.28
CA VAL A 382 4.74 2.12 10.97
C VAL A 382 5.97 2.78 10.33
N SER A 383 5.94 3.10 9.04
CA SER A 383 7.00 3.91 8.43
C SER A 383 7.03 5.34 9.00
N GLY A 384 5.89 5.97 9.24
CA GLY A 384 5.81 7.26 9.93
C GLY A 384 6.22 7.19 11.41
N LEU A 385 5.91 6.08 12.09
CA LEU A 385 6.40 5.81 13.44
C LEU A 385 7.91 5.58 13.46
N GLU A 386 8.49 4.94 12.44
CA GLU A 386 9.95 4.82 12.27
C GLU A 386 10.58 6.22 12.09
N MET A 387 9.98 7.12 11.33
CA MET A 387 10.45 8.52 11.22
C MET A 387 10.42 9.24 12.57
N SER A 388 9.35 9.04 13.35
CA SER A 388 9.19 9.63 14.68
C SER A 388 10.26 9.13 15.66
N GLN A 389 10.51 7.83 15.69
CA GLN A 389 11.58 7.21 16.49
C GLN A 389 12.97 7.74 16.12
N ASN A 390 13.25 7.88 14.82
CA ASN A 390 14.52 8.41 14.34
C ASN A 390 14.70 9.89 14.70
N SER A 391 13.65 10.70 14.58
CA SER A 391 13.67 12.12 14.96
C SER A 391 13.86 12.30 16.46
N GLY A 392 13.19 11.46 17.27
CA GLY A 392 13.33 11.44 18.73
C GLY A 392 14.57 10.71 19.25
N ARG A 393 15.35 10.05 18.36
CA ARG A 393 16.48 9.17 18.69
C ARG A 393 16.15 8.13 19.77
N ARG A 394 14.93 7.62 19.74
CA ARG A 394 14.40 6.68 20.74
C ARG A 394 13.63 5.57 20.03
N ALA A 395 14.04 4.34 20.26
CA ALA A 395 13.26 3.17 19.86
C ALA A 395 12.11 2.95 20.86
N TRP A 396 10.97 2.49 20.34
CA TRP A 396 9.83 2.08 21.15
C TRP A 396 9.78 0.56 21.28
N SER A 397 9.15 0.09 22.36
CA SER A 397 8.89 -1.34 22.53
C SER A 397 7.89 -1.84 21.51
N GLU A 398 7.89 -3.14 21.29
CA GLU A 398 6.93 -3.79 20.39
C GLU A 398 5.48 -3.54 20.82
N GLY A 399 5.18 -3.63 22.12
CA GLY A 399 3.84 -3.39 22.67
C GLY A 399 3.33 -1.97 22.41
N GLU A 400 4.18 -0.95 22.59
CA GLU A 400 3.85 0.44 22.27
C GLU A 400 3.55 0.60 20.78
N LEU A 401 4.38 0.02 19.91
CA LEU A 401 4.22 0.10 18.46
C LEU A 401 2.95 -0.62 17.97
N GLN A 402 2.63 -1.79 18.53
CA GLN A 402 1.39 -2.50 18.20
C GLN A 402 0.15 -1.70 18.62
N GLN A 403 0.16 -1.06 19.79
CA GLN A 403 -0.95 -0.23 20.24
C GLN A 403 -1.10 1.00 19.34
N MET A 404 -0.02 1.71 19.04
CA MET A 404 -0.06 2.86 18.11
C MET A 404 -0.55 2.46 16.72
N LEU A 405 -0.12 1.32 16.19
CA LEU A 405 -0.63 0.80 14.92
C LEU A 405 -2.14 0.56 14.99
N LYS A 406 -2.63 -0.11 16.05
CA LYS A 406 -4.06 -0.37 16.24
C LYS A 406 -4.87 0.94 16.30
N ASP A 407 -4.38 1.93 17.04
CA ASP A 407 -5.03 3.23 17.19
C ASP A 407 -5.07 4.00 15.87
N ILE A 408 -4.00 3.94 15.08
CA ILE A 408 -3.97 4.54 13.74
C ILE A 408 -5.00 3.87 12.82
N MET A 409 -5.07 2.53 12.81
CA MET A 409 -6.04 1.82 11.97
C MET A 409 -7.50 2.12 12.37
N ASP A 410 -7.77 2.30 13.66
CA ASP A 410 -9.06 2.79 14.17
C ASP A 410 -9.36 4.22 13.72
N GLY A 411 -8.37 5.12 13.78
CA GLY A 411 -8.50 6.49 13.26
C GLY A 411 -8.79 6.55 11.76
N ILE A 412 -8.12 5.70 10.95
CA ILE A 412 -8.40 5.57 9.51
C ILE A 412 -9.85 5.10 9.32
N HIS A 413 -10.27 4.05 10.04
CA HIS A 413 -11.62 3.49 9.93
C HIS A 413 -12.71 4.51 10.27
N LYS A 414 -12.57 5.26 11.37
CA LYS A 414 -13.48 6.35 11.75
C LYS A 414 -13.56 7.45 10.68
N SER A 415 -12.42 7.78 10.07
CA SER A 415 -12.38 8.75 8.96
C SER A 415 -13.15 8.24 7.75
N CYS A 416 -13.01 6.96 7.40
CA CYS A 416 -13.78 6.36 6.32
C CYS A 416 -15.29 6.31 6.63
N ILE A 417 -15.70 6.03 7.86
CA ILE A 417 -17.13 6.07 8.24
C ILE A 417 -17.69 7.48 8.04
N THR A 418 -16.96 8.50 8.49
CA THR A 418 -17.42 9.91 8.46
C THR A 418 -17.87 10.38 7.08
N TYR A 419 -17.21 9.91 6.02
CA TYR A 419 -17.52 10.29 4.63
C TYR A 419 -18.11 9.15 3.78
N GLY A 420 -18.17 7.93 4.33
CA GLY A 420 -18.62 6.73 3.63
C GLY A 420 -19.99 6.24 4.07
N ASP A 421 -20.49 6.66 5.24
CA ASP A 421 -21.84 6.30 5.71
C ASP A 421 -22.91 6.87 4.77
N GLN A 422 -23.75 5.99 4.22
CA GLN A 422 -24.84 6.37 3.31
C GLN A 422 -26.17 6.63 4.05
N GLY A 423 -26.21 6.49 5.38
CA GLY A 423 -27.40 6.73 6.21
C GLY A 423 -28.44 5.62 6.20
N ASP A 424 -28.27 4.59 5.37
CA ASP A 424 -29.11 3.39 5.30
C ASP A 424 -28.51 2.18 6.03
N GLY A 425 -27.45 2.43 6.81
CA GLY A 425 -26.66 1.39 7.48
C GLY A 425 -25.59 0.75 6.59
N TYR A 426 -25.41 1.13 5.33
CA TYR A 426 -24.25 0.74 4.53
C TYR A 426 -23.14 1.80 4.62
N ILE A 427 -21.88 1.36 4.63
CA ILE A 427 -20.70 2.23 4.62
C ILE A 427 -19.90 1.93 3.36
N ASP A 428 -19.81 2.91 2.45
CA ASP A 428 -18.91 2.85 1.30
C ASP A 428 -17.52 3.32 1.74
N TYR A 429 -16.69 2.37 2.16
CA TYR A 429 -15.32 2.66 2.59
C TYR A 429 -14.41 3.13 1.45
N VAL A 430 -14.75 2.88 0.17
CA VAL A 430 -13.99 3.41 -0.98
C VAL A 430 -14.19 4.91 -1.06
N LYS A 431 -15.45 5.34 -1.12
CA LYS A 431 -15.84 6.75 -1.11
C LYS A 431 -15.32 7.45 0.14
N GLY A 432 -15.52 6.83 1.30
CA GLY A 432 -15.05 7.33 2.59
C GLY A 432 -13.54 7.57 2.63
N ALA A 433 -12.74 6.60 2.15
CA ALA A 433 -11.28 6.72 2.12
C ALA A 433 -10.80 7.80 1.13
N ASN A 434 -11.42 7.88 -0.05
CA ASN A 434 -11.09 8.90 -1.06
C ASN A 434 -11.35 10.31 -0.54
N ILE A 435 -12.54 10.55 0.02
CA ILE A 435 -12.93 11.87 0.52
C ILE A 435 -12.10 12.26 1.75
N ALA A 436 -11.94 11.35 2.73
CA ALA A 436 -11.16 11.65 3.93
C ALA A 436 -9.70 11.99 3.62
N GLY A 437 -9.07 11.21 2.73
CA GLY A 437 -7.70 11.45 2.29
C GLY A 437 -7.57 12.77 1.52
N PHE A 438 -8.50 13.04 0.60
CA PHE A 438 -8.53 14.28 -0.17
C PHE A 438 -8.69 15.50 0.73
N LYS A 439 -9.71 15.50 1.60
CA LYS A 439 -10.07 16.68 2.39
C LYS A 439 -8.90 17.19 3.24
N LYS A 440 -8.17 16.29 3.89
CA LYS A 440 -7.02 16.66 4.73
C LYS A 440 -5.92 17.37 3.92
N VAL A 441 -5.63 16.88 2.72
CA VAL A 441 -4.62 17.48 1.82
C VAL A 441 -5.15 18.79 1.24
N ALA A 442 -6.40 18.80 0.79
CA ALA A 442 -7.08 19.96 0.21
C ALA A 442 -7.11 21.14 1.19
N ASP A 443 -7.51 20.90 2.44
CA ASP A 443 -7.57 21.94 3.48
C ASP A 443 -6.19 22.52 3.80
N ALA A 444 -5.16 21.67 3.86
CA ALA A 444 -3.78 22.13 4.05
C ALA A 444 -3.30 22.99 2.88
N MET A 445 -3.59 22.59 1.64
CA MET A 445 -3.26 23.38 0.45
C MET A 445 -3.99 24.72 0.39
N LEU A 446 -5.26 24.76 0.81
CA LEU A 446 -6.00 26.03 0.92
C LEU A 446 -5.31 26.99 1.90
N ALA A 447 -4.88 26.47 3.06
CA ALA A 447 -4.21 27.28 4.08
C ALA A 447 -2.88 27.90 3.60
N PHE A 448 -2.20 27.26 2.64
CA PHE A 448 -0.93 27.75 2.09
C PHE A 448 -1.08 28.67 0.87
N GLY A 449 -2.30 28.77 0.31
CA GLY A 449 -2.56 29.53 -0.90
C GLY A 449 -1.95 28.89 -2.15
N VAL A 450 -1.51 29.73 -3.09
CA VAL A 450 -1.01 29.29 -4.41
C VAL A 450 0.51 29.16 -4.36
N VAL A 451 0.96 27.93 -4.12
CA VAL A 451 2.36 27.48 -4.07
C VAL A 451 2.56 26.21 -4.87
#